data_AF-A0A926P2K1-F1
#
_entry.id   AF-A0A926P2K1-F1
#
_cell.length_a   1.000
_cell.length_b   1.000
_cell.length_c   1.000
_cell.angle_alpha   90.00
_cell.angle_beta   90.00
_cell.angle_gamma   90.00
#
_symmetry.space_group_name_H-M   'P 1'
#
loop_
_entity.id
_entity.type
_entity.pdbx_description
1 polymer ?
#
loop_
_entity_poly.entity_id
_entity_poly.type
_entity_poly.pdbx_seq_one_letter_code
_entity_poly.pdbx_strand_id
1 'polypeptide(L)' 'MMANVQKQQMLERDDYLRFRLPEALKERFKLYCYLKGITMSDTVREMIEDVLSKENLEELLQEKLLQEKHRDIPKDLPDE' A
#
# COMPACT_ATOMS: atom_id res chain seq x y z
N MET A 1 -15.42 -41.27 10.18
CA MET A 1 -14.72 -40.66 11.33
C MET A 1 -14.31 -39.27 10.90
N MET A 2 -14.94 -38.25 11.48
CA MET A 2 -14.61 -36.84 11.28
C MET A 2 -13.32 -36.49 12.02
N ALA A 3 -12.46 -35.66 11.42
CA ALA A 3 -11.64 -34.64 12.09
C ALA A 3 -10.76 -33.95 11.03
N ASN A 4 -11.14 -32.76 10.56
CA ASN A 4 -10.65 -31.49 11.10
C ASN A 4 -9.12 -31.37 11.10
N VAL A 5 -8.49 -30.99 9.99
CA VAL A 5 -7.24 -30.18 10.07
C VAL A 5 -6.92 -29.30 8.85
N GLN A 6 -7.58 -29.45 7.69
CA GLN A 6 -7.21 -28.65 6.49
C GLN A 6 -8.05 -27.37 6.32
N LYS A 7 -8.48 -26.77 7.43
CA LYS A 7 -8.72 -25.32 7.51
C LYS A 7 -7.47 -24.72 8.14
N GLN A 8 -6.36 -24.72 7.40
CA GLN A 8 -5.44 -23.58 7.47
C GLN A 8 -6.29 -22.41 6.98
N GLN A 9 -7.05 -21.70 7.82
CA GLN A 9 -6.50 -20.55 8.53
C GLN A 9 -5.44 -19.90 7.64
N MET A 10 -5.90 -19.30 6.52
CA MET A 10 -5.44 -17.97 6.13
C MET A 10 -5.65 -17.07 7.35
N LEU A 11 -4.79 -17.24 8.36
CA LEU A 11 -4.52 -16.21 9.34
C LEU A 11 -3.93 -15.09 8.50
N GLU A 12 -4.75 -14.07 8.26
CA GLU A 12 -4.30 -12.77 7.79
C GLU A 12 -3.04 -12.43 8.58
N ARG A 13 -1.88 -12.57 7.94
CA ARG A 13 -0.62 -12.25 8.59
C ARG A 13 -0.58 -10.73 8.64
N ASP A 14 -0.92 -10.18 9.81
CA ASP A 14 -0.69 -8.77 10.08
C ASP A 14 0.82 -8.51 10.02
N ASP A 15 1.27 -7.95 8.89
CA ASP A 15 2.64 -7.51 8.71
C ASP A 15 2.83 -6.12 9.33
N TYR A 16 3.90 -5.97 10.12
CA TYR A 16 4.22 -4.69 10.77
C TYR A 16 5.00 -3.77 9.85
N LEU A 17 4.45 -2.59 9.58
CA LEU A 17 5.12 -1.52 8.84
C LEU A 17 5.83 -0.54 9.80
N ARG A 18 7.05 -0.12 9.44
CA ARG A 18 7.79 0.93 10.15
C ARG A 18 7.97 2.15 9.25
N PHE A 19 7.40 3.28 9.68
CA PHE A 19 7.53 4.56 8.97
C PHE A 19 8.56 5.46 9.67
N ARG A 20 9.36 6.19 8.88
CA ARG A 20 10.14 7.32 9.39
C ARG A 20 9.33 8.60 9.22
N LEU A 21 9.11 9.31 10.32
CA LEU A 21 8.39 10.57 10.36
C LEU A 21 9.20 11.57 11.18
N PRO A 22 9.10 12.88 10.89
CA PRO A 22 9.61 13.92 11.79
C PRO A 22 8.99 13.76 13.19
N GLU A 23 9.79 13.91 14.24
CA GLU A 23 9.37 13.69 15.62
C GLU A 23 8.15 14.55 16.00
N ALA A 24 8.18 15.84 15.66
CA ALA A 24 7.07 16.76 15.91
C ALA A 24 5.77 16.36 15.20
N LEU A 25 5.85 15.66 14.06
CA LEU A 25 4.66 15.15 13.38
C LEU A 25 4.13 13.90 14.09
N LYS A 26 5.02 12.97 14.44
CA LYS A 26 4.68 11.75 15.18
C LYS A 26 3.98 12.06 16.51
N GLU A 27 4.51 13.00 17.29
CA GLU A 27 3.93 13.35 18.60
C GLU A 27 2.55 13.99 18.46
N ARG A 28 2.36 14.90 17.48
CA ARG A 28 1.04 15.48 17.18
C ARG A 28 0.04 14.41 16.75
N PHE A 29 0.46 13.49 15.90
CA PHE A 29 -0.40 12.40 15.43
C PHE A 29 -0.79 11.45 16.57
N LYS A 30 0.17 11.10 17.44
CA LYS A 30 -0.08 10.27 18.63
C LYS A 30 -1.09 10.95 19.58
N LEU A 31 -0.94 12.25 19.84
CA LEU A 31 -1.87 13.01 20.66
C LEU A 31 -3.28 13.04 20.04
N TYR A 32 -3.37 13.24 18.73
CA TYR A 32 -4.64 13.19 18.01
C TYR A 32 -5.35 11.84 18.19
N CYS A 33 -4.65 10.72 17.94
CA CYS A 33 -5.21 9.38 18.12
C CYS A 33 -5.64 9.13 19.57
N TYR A 34 -4.83 9.58 20.54
CA TYR A 34 -5.16 9.49 21.96
C TYR A 34 -6.46 10.23 22.33
N LEU A 35 -6.60 11.49 21.88
CA LEU A 35 -7.80 12.30 22.15
C LEU A 35 -9.06 11.73 21.49
N LYS A 36 -8.89 11.00 20.38
CA LYS A 36 -9.98 10.34 19.64
C LYS A 36 -10.30 8.94 20.18
N GLY A 37 -9.47 8.38 21.05
CA GLY A 37 -9.64 7.01 21.57
C GLY A 37 -9.43 5.92 20.51
N ILE A 38 -8.62 6.20 19.48
CA ILE A 38 -8.32 5.27 18.38
C ILE A 38 -6.83 4.93 18.35
N THR A 39 -6.46 3.80 17.73
CA THR A 39 -5.04 3.47 17.57
C THR A 39 -4.44 4.16 16.34
N MET A 40 -3.13 4.41 16.38
CA MET A 40 -2.41 4.93 15.22
C MET A 40 -2.55 3.99 14.01
N SER A 41 -2.54 2.67 14.27
CA SER A 41 -2.69 1.65 13.22
C SER A 41 -4.05 1.71 12.54
N ASP A 42 -5.13 1.92 13.29
CA ASP A 42 -6.48 2.05 12.70
C ASP A 42 -6.56 3.28 11.80
N THR A 43 -6.03 4.41 12.25
CA THR A 43 -6.01 5.63 11.44
C THR A 43 -5.17 5.43 10.17
N VAL A 44 -4.00 4.80 10.26
CA VAL A 44 -3.16 4.52 9.09
C VAL A 44 -3.84 3.52 8.15
N ARG A 45 -4.54 2.50 8.68
CA ARG A 45 -5.32 1.54 7.88
C ARG A 45 -6.40 2.26 7.08
N GLU A 46 -7.22 3.09 7.73
CA GLU A 46 -8.27 3.87 7.08
C GLU A 46 -7.69 4.79 6.00
N MET A 47 -6.55 5.43 6.27
CA MET A 47 -5.88 6.28 5.27
C MET A 47 -5.41 5.47 4.05
N ILE A 48 -4.90 4.25 4.26
CA ILE A 48 -4.49 3.36 3.15
C ILE A 48 -5.71 2.94 2.34
N GLU A 49 -6.79 2.52 3.00
CA GLU A 49 -8.04 2.11 2.33
C GLU A 49 -8.64 3.27 1.51
N ASP A 50 -8.65 4.49 2.06
CA ASP A 50 -9.16 5.67 1.38
C ASP A 50 -8.35 5.98 0.10
N VAL A 51 -7.02 5.91 0.16
CA VAL A 51 -6.15 6.07 -1.02
C VAL A 51 -6.44 4.99 -2.07
N LEU A 52 -6.49 3.72 -1.66
CA LEU A 52 -6.76 2.60 -2.57
C LEU A 52 -8.17 2.64 -3.17
N SER A 53 -9.14 3.22 -2.48
CA SER A 53 -10.52 3.35 -2.97
C SER A 53 -10.67 4.46 -4.01
N LYS A 54 -9.84 5.49 -3.94
CA LYS A 54 -9.88 6.67 -4.82
C LYS A 54 -9.06 6.49 -6.09
N GLU A 55 -8.01 5.68 -6.02
CA GLU A 55 -7.16 5.38 -7.16
C GLU A 55 -7.69 4.15 -7.90
N ASN A 56 -7.90 4.27 -9.22
CA ASN A 56 -8.11 3.10 -10.07
C ASN A 56 -6.75 2.42 -10.26
N LEU A 57 -6.40 1.54 -9.34
CA LEU A 57 -5.12 0.84 -9.30
C LEU A 57 -4.81 0.10 -10.60
N GLU A 58 -5.85 -0.40 -11.30
CA GLU A 58 -5.71 -1.05 -12.60
C GLU A 58 -5.26 -0.07 -13.69
N GLU A 59 -5.79 1.15 -13.72
CA GLU A 59 -5.38 2.19 -14.68
C GLU A 59 -3.94 2.64 -14.44
N LEU A 60 -3.56 2.88 -13.17
CA LEU A 60 -2.18 3.22 -12.78
C LEU A 60 -1.19 2.12 -13.18
N LEU A 61 -1.57 0.85 -13.00
CA LEU A 61 -0.74 -0.28 -13.38
C LEU A 61 -0.60 -0.37 -14.91
N GLN A 62 -1.68 -0.20 -15.67
CA GLN A 62 -1.63 -0.22 -17.13
C GLN A 62 -0.80 0.92 -17.71
N GLU A 63 -0.91 2.14 -17.14
CA GLU A 63 -0.11 3.28 -17.57
C GLU A 63 1.40 3.02 -17.35
N LYS A 64 1.77 2.43 -16.21
CA LYS A 64 3.16 2.05 -15.94
C LYS A 64 3.69 0.99 -16.90
N LEU A 65 2.90 -0.05 -17.19
CA LEU A 65 3.28 -1.10 -18.14
C LEU A 65 3.46 -0.54 -19.57
N LEU A 66 2.63 0.41 -19.99
CA LEU A 66 2.77 1.09 -21.27
C LEU A 66 4.01 1.99 -21.32
N GLN A 67 4.30 2.73 -20.24
CA GLN A 67 5.52 3.55 -20.13
C GLN A 67 6.80 2.71 -20.21
N GLU A 68 6.85 1.55 -19.56
CA GLU A 68 8.01 0.65 -19.66
C GLU A 68 8.18 0.09 -21.08
N LYS A 69 7.08 -0.29 -21.76
CA LYS A 69 7.11 -0.79 -23.14
C LYS A 69 7.63 0.24 -24.15
N HIS A 70 7.42 1.54 -23.90
CA HIS A 70 7.95 2.61 -24.75
C HIS A 70 9.43 2.94 -24.49
N ARG A 71 9.99 2.49 -23.36
CA ARG A 71 11.39 2.73 -22.99
C ARG A 71 12.36 1.80 -23.72
N ASP A 72 11.87 0.66 -24.21
CA ASP A 72 12.62 -0.37 -24.94
C ASP A 72 12.63 -0.19 -26.47
N ILE A 73 12.32 0.99 -27.01
CA ILE A 73 12.53 1.29 -28.43
C ILE A 73 13.90 1.97 -28.57
N PRO A 74 14.96 1.27 -29.04
CA PRO A 74 16.23 1.92 -29.35
C PRO A 74 15.99 2.89 -30.51
N LYS A 75 16.34 4.17 -30.30
CA LYS A 75 16.59 5.10 -31.40
C LYS A 75 17.89 4.70 -32.08
N ASP A 76 17.86 3.65 -32.88
CA ASP A 76 18.90 3.36 -33.86
C ASP A 76 18.23 3.23 -35.24
N LEU A 77 17.86 4.39 -35.80
CA LEU A 77 17.71 4.57 -37.23
C LEU A 77 18.90 5.44 -37.67
N PRO A 78 19.89 4.89 -38.40
CA PRO A 78 20.71 5.71 -39.27
C PRO A 78 19.93 5.94 -40.57
N ASP A 79 19.50 7.18 -40.78
CA ASP A 79 19.26 7.71 -42.12
C ASP A 79 20.64 7.98 -42.76
N GLU A 80 21.13 7.02 -43.56
CA GLU A 80 21.88 7.19 -44.82
C GLU A 80 22.39 5.84 -45.37
#